data_AF-A0A075JQH9-F1
#
_entry.id   AF-A0A075JQH9-F1
#
_cell.length_a   1.000
_cell.length_b   1.000
_cell.length_c   1.000
_cell.angle_alpha   90.00
_cell.angle_beta   90.00
_cell.angle_gamma   90.00
#
_symmetry.space_group_name_H-M   'P 1'
#
loop_
_entity.id
_entity.type
_entity.pdbx_description
1 polymer ?
#
loop_
_entity_poly.entity_id
_entity_poly.type
_entity_poly.pdbx_seq_one_letter_code
_entity_poly.pdbx_strand_id
1 'polypeptide(L)'
;MVSSVIIIGAILAAIVIIVNLVVSKATSKEKFTGYFPSVIVALAGFAFLFMAPIVEKVDMMGAGYGGWGIACLFAAALGFIITSLVESYANVKA
;
A
#
# COMPACT_ATOMS: atom_id res chain seq x y z
N MET A 1 -18.23 1.95 -8.69
CA MET A 1 -17.20 2.90 -8.21
C MET A 1 -16.77 2.64 -6.77
N VAL A 2 -17.57 2.96 -5.73
CA VAL A 2 -17.14 2.78 -4.32
C VAL A 2 -16.85 1.31 -3.98
N SER A 3 -17.74 0.39 -4.35
CA SER A 3 -17.54 -1.05 -4.13
C SER A 3 -16.26 -1.58 -4.78
N SER A 4 -15.99 -1.21 -6.04
CA SER A 4 -14.77 -1.58 -6.75
C SER A 4 -13.50 -1.07 -6.04
N VAL A 5 -13.49 0.19 -5.60
CA VAL A 5 -12.35 0.80 -4.89
C VAL A 5 -12.08 0.08 -3.56
N ILE A 6 -13.14 -0.28 -2.82
CA ILE A 6 -13.00 -1.04 -1.56
C ILE A 6 -12.39 -2.43 -1.83
N ILE A 7 -12.88 -3.15 -2.84
CA ILE A 7 -12.36 -4.49 -3.19
C ILE A 7 -10.89 -4.39 -3.61
N ILE A 8 -10.57 -3.46 -4.51
CA ILE A 8 -9.21 -3.22 -4.99
C ILE A 8 -8.29 -2.85 -3.82
N GLY A 9 -8.72 -1.93 -2.95
CA GLY A 9 -7.96 -1.49 -1.78
C GLY A 9 -7.72 -2.62 -0.77
N ALA A 10 -8.72 -3.48 -0.53
CA ALA A 10 -8.58 -4.62 0.37
C ALA A 10 -7.57 -5.66 -0.15
N ILE A 11 -7.63 -5.97 -1.44
CA ILE A 11 -6.70 -6.90 -2.09
C ILE A 11 -5.28 -6.32 -2.09
N LEU A 12 -5.13 -5.06 -2.51
CA LEU A 12 -3.83 -4.38 -2.48
C LEU A 12 -3.25 -4.31 -1.08
N ALA A 13 -4.06 -4.00 -0.05
CA ALA A 13 -3.61 -3.98 1.33
C ALA A 13 -3.04 -5.33 1.73
N ALA A 14 -3.78 -6.43 1.50
CA ALA A 14 -3.33 -7.78 1.82
C ALA A 14 -1.98 -8.11 1.14
N ILE A 15 -1.85 -7.78 -0.15
CA ILE A 15 -0.60 -8.00 -0.90
C ILE A 15 0.55 -7.18 -0.30
N VAL A 16 0.36 -5.87 -0.09
CA VAL A 16 1.40 -4.98 0.44
C VAL A 16 1.86 -5.43 1.83
N ILE A 17 0.93 -5.83 2.70
CA ILE A 17 1.25 -6.36 4.03
C ILE A 17 2.11 -7.62 3.90
N ILE A 18 1.71 -8.58 3.06
CA ILE A 18 2.47 -9.82 2.87
C ILE A 18 3.87 -9.50 2.35
N VAL A 19 3.99 -8.62 1.34
CA VAL A 19 5.28 -8.24 0.75
C VAL A 19 6.16 -7.54 1.79
N ASN A 20 5.64 -6.58 2.56
CA ASN A 20 6.40 -5.92 3.62
C ASN A 20 6.95 -6.95 4.63
N LEU A 21 6.11 -7.90 5.07
CA LEU A 21 6.52 -8.92 6.04
C LEU A 21 7.57 -9.87 5.48
N VAL A 22 7.46 -10.27 4.21
CA VAL A 22 8.48 -11.08 3.53
C VAL A 22 9.80 -10.32 3.41
N VAL A 23 9.75 -9.05 2.98
CA VAL A 23 10.94 -8.20 2.87
C VAL A 23 11.59 -7.98 4.23
N SER A 24 10.80 -7.63 5.25
CA SER A 24 11.30 -7.42 6.63
C SER A 24 12.00 -8.67 7.17
N LYS A 25 11.48 -9.88 6.87
CA LYS A 25 12.14 -11.15 7.24
C LYS A 25 13.39 -11.48 6.40
N ALA A 26 13.41 -11.09 5.13
CA ALA A 26 14.53 -11.37 4.23
C ALA A 26 15.71 -10.40 4.39
N THR A 27 15.49 -9.24 5.03
CA THR A 27 16.50 -8.20 5.22
C THR A 27 16.97 -8.10 6.67
N SER A 28 18.17 -7.53 6.89
CA SER A 28 18.68 -7.29 8.25
C SER A 28 17.80 -6.30 9.02
N LYS A 29 17.57 -6.58 10.32
CA LYS A 29 16.72 -5.78 11.22
C LYS A 29 17.13 -4.31 11.36
N GLU A 30 18.38 -3.98 11.03
CA GLU A 30 18.88 -2.60 11.09
C GLU A 30 18.39 -1.72 9.93
N LYS A 31 17.73 -2.30 8.92
CA LYS A 31 17.28 -1.56 7.73
C LYS A 31 15.76 -1.44 7.72
N PHE A 32 15.28 -0.23 7.47
CA PHE A 32 13.86 0.07 7.25
C PHE A 32 13.32 -0.45 5.89
N THR A 33 13.97 -1.45 5.31
CA THR A 33 13.66 -2.02 4.00
C THR A 33 12.29 -2.69 3.95
N GLY A 34 11.79 -3.19 5.10
CA GLY A 34 10.44 -3.74 5.23
C GLY A 34 9.33 -2.75 4.88
N TYR A 35 9.60 -1.44 4.95
CA TYR A 35 8.62 -0.38 4.64
C TYR A 35 8.65 0.08 3.18
N PHE A 36 9.69 -0.26 2.42
CA PHE A 36 9.87 0.22 1.05
C PHE A 36 8.70 -0.13 0.12
N PRO A 37 8.11 -1.34 0.18
CA PRO A 37 6.96 -1.65 -0.67
C PRO A 37 5.78 -0.70 -0.38
N SER A 38 5.50 -0.40 0.89
CA SER A 38 4.44 0.58 1.25
C SER A 38 4.77 2.00 0.78
N VAL A 39 6.03 2.43 0.85
CA VAL A 39 6.44 3.74 0.31
C VAL A 39 6.19 3.80 -1.20
N ILE A 40 6.59 2.76 -1.94
CA ILE A 40 6.41 2.70 -3.40
C ILE A 40 4.91 2.74 -3.76
N VAL A 41 4.09 1.97 -3.05
CA VAL A 41 2.62 1.97 -3.29
C VAL A 41 2.00 3.32 -2.92
N ALA A 42 2.48 4.00 -1.87
CA ALA A 42 2.00 5.33 -1.52
C ALA A 42 2.34 6.36 -2.63
N LEU A 43 3.58 6.33 -3.15
CA LEU A 43 4.00 7.21 -4.24
C LEU A 43 3.18 6.96 -5.52
N ALA A 44 2.92 5.69 -5.87
CA ALA A 44 2.03 5.35 -6.97
C ALA A 44 0.60 5.86 -6.74
N GLY A 45 0.09 5.74 -5.51
CA GLY A 45 -1.22 6.27 -5.11
C GLY A 45 -1.33 7.78 -5.29
N PHE A 46 -0.32 8.53 -4.87
CA PHE A 46 -0.25 9.97 -5.11
C PHE A 46 -0.17 10.30 -6.60
N ALA A 47 0.65 9.58 -7.36
CA ALA A 47 0.74 9.77 -8.80
C ALA A 47 -0.62 9.59 -9.48
N PHE A 48 -1.38 8.55 -9.15
CA PHE A 48 -2.72 8.35 -9.67
C PHE A 48 -3.70 9.43 -9.22
N LEU A 49 -3.63 9.87 -7.97
CA LEU A 49 -4.49 10.93 -7.44
C LEU A 49 -4.25 12.27 -8.18
N PHE A 50 -2.99 12.62 -8.43
CA PHE A 50 -2.63 13.84 -9.16
C PHE A 50 -2.90 13.77 -10.65
N MET A 51 -2.90 12.57 -11.24
CA MET A 51 -3.28 12.36 -12.64
C MET A 51 -4.79 12.37 -12.86
N ALA A 52 -5.58 12.08 -11.83
CA ALA A 52 -7.04 11.97 -11.92
C ALA A 52 -7.77 13.19 -12.53
N PRO A 53 -7.40 14.46 -12.26
CA PRO A 53 -8.03 15.61 -12.91
C PRO A 53 -7.44 15.96 -14.29
N ILE A 54 -6.28 15.39 -14.67
CA ILE A 54 -5.53 15.77 -15.87
C ILE A 54 -5.80 14.80 -17.03
N VAL A 55 -5.89 13.51 -16.72
CA VAL A 55 -6.06 12.46 -17.73
C VAL A 55 -7.56 12.20 -17.91
N GLU A 56 -8.04 12.30 -19.15
CA GLU A 56 -9.43 11.99 -19.51
C GLU A 56 -9.81 10.56 -19.08
N LYS A 57 -11.13 10.32 -18.93
CA LYS A 57 -11.76 9.10 -18.39
C LYS A 57 -11.03 7.80 -18.76
N VAL A 58 -10.15 7.36 -17.86
CA VAL A 58 -9.66 5.99 -17.81
C VAL A 58 -10.47 5.26 -16.74
N ASP A 59 -11.16 4.19 -17.13
CA ASP A 59 -11.81 3.27 -16.20
C ASP A 59 -11.10 1.92 -16.31
N MET A 60 -10.47 1.50 -15.22
CA MET A 60 -9.82 0.20 -15.08
C MET A 60 -10.49 -0.57 -13.94
N MET A 61 -11.11 -1.69 -14.26
CA MET A 61 -11.82 -2.54 -13.30
C MET A 61 -12.95 -1.82 -12.53
N GLY A 62 -13.61 -0.83 -13.14
CA GLY A 62 -14.70 -0.07 -12.53
C GLY A 62 -14.24 1.04 -11.58
N ALA A 63 -12.96 1.40 -11.65
CA ALA A 63 -12.32 2.49 -10.93
C ALA A 63 -11.42 3.30 -11.86
N GLY A 64 -11.57 4.61 -11.87
CA GLY A 64 -10.62 5.50 -12.53
C GLY A 64 -9.39 5.80 -11.68
N TYR A 65 -8.50 6.67 -12.19
CA TYR A 65 -7.25 7.04 -11.50
C TYR A 65 -7.47 7.52 -10.06
N GLY A 66 -8.53 8.30 -9.79
CA GLY A 66 -8.84 8.72 -8.42
C GLY A 66 -9.17 7.54 -7.50
N GLY A 67 -9.88 6.53 -8.00
CA GLY A 67 -10.21 5.32 -7.26
C GLY A 67 -8.99 4.44 -6.99
N TRP A 68 -8.15 4.23 -8.00
CA TRP A 68 -6.87 3.52 -7.85
C TRP A 68 -5.92 4.26 -6.91
N GLY A 69 -5.86 5.59 -6.99
CA GLY A 69 -5.06 6.42 -6.09
C GLY A 69 -5.46 6.24 -4.63
N ILE A 70 -6.75 6.33 -4.33
CA ILE A 70 -7.26 6.11 -2.96
C ILE A 70 -6.98 4.67 -2.50
N ALA A 71 -7.21 3.67 -3.35
CA ALA A 71 -6.97 2.27 -3.02
C ALA A 71 -5.48 2.01 -2.69
N CYS A 72 -4.56 2.55 -3.48
CA CYS A 72 -3.12 2.46 -3.24
C CYS A 72 -2.71 3.15 -1.92
N LEU A 73 -3.19 4.38 -1.68
CA LEU A 73 -2.87 5.10 -0.44
C LEU A 73 -3.40 4.37 0.80
N PHE A 74 -4.62 3.83 0.72
CA PHE A 74 -5.21 3.02 1.79
C PHE A 74 -4.38 1.75 2.06
N ALA A 75 -4.01 1.02 1.00
CA ALA A 75 -3.20 -0.19 1.11
C ALA A 75 -1.82 0.09 1.69
N ALA A 76 -1.17 1.18 1.27
CA ALA A 76 0.11 1.60 1.80
C ALA A 76 0.00 1.95 3.30
N ALA A 77 -1.02 2.71 3.70
CA ALA A 77 -1.24 3.07 5.10
C ALA A 77 -1.42 1.83 5.99
N LEU A 78 -2.22 0.84 5.57
CA LEU A 78 -2.35 -0.42 6.29
C LEU A 78 -1.04 -1.21 6.32
N GLY A 79 -0.31 -1.24 5.21
CA GLY A 79 1.03 -1.82 5.15
C GLY A 79 1.96 -1.24 6.20
N PHE A 80 2.05 0.09 6.29
CA PHE A 80 2.86 0.78 7.32
C PHE A 80 2.43 0.41 8.73
N ILE A 81 1.13 0.50 9.03
CA ILE A 81 0.60 0.24 10.37
C ILE A 81 0.90 -1.20 10.79
N ILE A 82 0.57 -2.19 9.96
CA ILE A 82 0.76 -3.60 10.34
C ILE A 82 2.23 -3.95 10.44
N THR A 83 3.08 -3.48 9.53
CA THR A 83 4.53 -3.71 9.62
C THR A 83 5.11 -3.10 10.89
N SER A 84 4.71 -1.88 11.27
CA SER A 84 5.16 -1.25 12.51
C SER A 84 4.72 -1.99 13.76
N LEU A 85 3.50 -2.54 13.77
CA LEU A 85 3.00 -3.35 14.88
C LEU A 85 3.82 -4.63 15.01
N VAL A 86 4.02 -5.35 13.91
CA VAL A 86 4.77 -6.62 13.91
C VAL A 86 6.22 -6.41 14.35
N GLU A 87 6.89 -5.36 13.87
CA GLU A 87 8.25 -5.03 14.30
C GLU A 87 8.31 -4.61 15.78
N SER A 88 7.35 -3.81 16.24
CA SER A 88 7.26 -3.44 17.66
C SER A 88 7.14 -4.67 18.56
N TYR A 89 6.28 -5.63 18.20
CA TYR A 89 6.14 -6.88 18.97
C TYR A 89 7.37 -7.80 18.86
N ALA A 90 8.06 -7.80 17.72
CA ALA A 90 9.26 -8.61 17.53
C ALA A 90 10.45 -8.11 18.35
N ASN A 91 10.54 -6.79 18.57
CA ASN A 91 11.63 -6.17 19.33
C ASN A 91 11.42 -6.19 20.85
N VAL A 92 10.18 -6.35 21.34
CA VAL A 92 9.89 -6.51 22.78
C VAL A 92 10.33 -7.89 23.32
N LYS A 93 10.55 -8.88 22.45
CA LYS A 93 10.98 -10.24 22.82
C LYS A 93 12.49 -10.47 22.71
N ALA A 94 13.26 -9.45 22.33
CA ALA A 94 14.73 -9.49 22.23
C ALA A 94 15.36 -8.85 23.47
#